data_AF-D1A5L9-F1
#
_entry.id   AF-D1A5L9-F1
#
_cell.length_a   1.000
_cell.length_b   1.000
_cell.length_c   1.000
_cell.angle_alpha   90.00
_cell.angle_beta   90.00
_cell.angle_gamma   90.00
#
_symmetry.space_group_name_H-M   'P 1'
#
loop_
_entity.id
_entity.type
_entity.pdbx_description
1 polymer ?
#
loop_
_entity_poly.entity_id
_entity_poly.type
_entity_poly.pdbx_seq_one_letter_code
_entity_poly.pdbx_strand_id
1 'polypeptide(L)'
;MALAEFASAEFDRMLAEARSMLDAMRSGRSAPSDEEEVKGVGEAADGRVTVTVNSSGLLESVELNPRLLRLPAEEIGEHIVTAVNAALQDFRTKANQAVGAASVDLNALAASMQELQDQSVRQMAQIGQAFNELLTKLDGMR
;
A
#
# COMPACT_ATOMS: atom_id res chain seq x y z
N MET A 1 -25.27 4.98 -37.37
CA MET A 1 -25.30 3.68 -36.67
C MET A 1 -23.90 3.19 -36.32
N ALA A 2 -22.92 3.23 -37.25
CA ALA A 2 -21.54 2.78 -37.00
C ALA A 2 -20.74 3.52 -35.90
N LEU A 3 -21.00 4.82 -35.65
CA LEU A 3 -20.27 5.61 -34.64
C LEU A 3 -20.62 5.22 -33.18
N ALA A 4 -21.86 4.81 -32.92
CA ALA A 4 -22.29 4.40 -31.57
C ALA A 4 -21.74 3.01 -31.20
N GLU A 5 -21.61 2.14 -32.19
CA GLU A 5 -21.09 0.78 -32.05
C GLU A 5 -19.57 0.76 -31.82
N PHE A 6 -18.85 1.72 -32.43
CA PHE A 6 -17.43 1.97 -32.15
C PHE A 6 -17.20 2.45 -30.72
N ALA A 7 -18.01 3.41 -30.25
CA ALA A 7 -17.89 3.94 -28.89
C ALA A 7 -18.20 2.89 -27.81
N SER A 8 -19.16 1.98 -28.03
CA SER A 8 -19.42 0.87 -27.10
C SER A 8 -18.28 -0.14 -27.07
N ALA A 9 -17.71 -0.48 -28.23
CA ALA A 9 -16.61 -1.44 -28.32
C ALA A 9 -15.32 -0.91 -27.64
N GLU A 10 -15.05 0.39 -27.76
CA GLU A 10 -13.91 1.03 -27.12
C GLU A 10 -14.09 1.14 -25.60
N PHE A 11 -15.31 1.42 -25.14
CA PHE A 11 -15.66 1.43 -23.72
C PHE A 11 -15.54 0.04 -23.09
N ASP A 12 -16.02 -1.00 -23.76
CA ASP A 12 -15.87 -2.39 -23.30
C ASP A 12 -14.40 -2.80 -23.21
N ARG A 13 -13.56 -2.32 -24.14
CA ARG A 13 -12.12 -2.55 -24.12
C ARG A 13 -11.44 -1.87 -22.94
N MET A 14 -11.77 -0.60 -22.66
CA MET A 14 -11.27 0.11 -21.48
C MET A 14 -11.71 -0.54 -20.17
N LEU A 15 -12.95 -1.04 -20.08
CA LEU A 15 -13.45 -1.76 -18.92
C LEU A 15 -12.73 -3.10 -18.71
N ALA A 16 -12.44 -3.82 -19.80
CA ALA A 16 -11.67 -5.06 -19.73
C ALA A 16 -10.23 -4.79 -19.27
N GLU A 17 -9.61 -3.71 -19.74
CA GLU A 17 -8.26 -3.30 -19.36
C GLU A 17 -8.19 -2.84 -17.91
N ALA A 18 -9.15 -2.04 -17.44
CA ALA A 18 -9.27 -1.65 -16.04
C ALA A 18 -9.50 -2.85 -15.11
N ARG A 19 -10.34 -3.81 -15.52
CA ARG A 19 -10.53 -5.07 -14.78
C ARG A 19 -9.26 -5.89 -14.73
N SER A 20 -8.54 -6.00 -15.85
CA SER A 20 -7.27 -6.74 -15.91
C SER A 20 -6.19 -6.10 -15.05
N MET A 21 -6.10 -4.76 -15.00
CA MET A 21 -5.20 -4.04 -14.09
C MET A 21 -5.57 -4.27 -12.63
N LEU A 22 -6.86 -4.24 -12.28
CA LEU A 22 -7.33 -4.53 -10.91
C LEU A 22 -7.08 -5.99 -10.52
N ASP A 23 -7.23 -6.92 -11.45
CA ASP A 23 -6.95 -8.34 -11.23
C ASP A 23 -5.45 -8.56 -11.07
N ALA A 24 -4.61 -7.91 -11.89
CA ALA A 24 -3.15 -7.93 -11.73
C ALA A 24 -2.71 -7.35 -10.37
N MET A 25 -3.35 -6.29 -9.87
CA MET A 25 -3.10 -5.74 -8.53
C MET A 25 -3.58 -6.68 -7.39
N ARG A 26 -4.67 -7.44 -7.60
CA ARG A 26 -5.18 -8.43 -6.64
C ARG A 26 -4.37 -9.71 -6.64
N SER A 27 -3.97 -10.19 -7.81
CA SER A 27 -3.13 -11.37 -8.00
C SER A 27 -1.68 -11.09 -7.61
N GLY A 28 -1.17 -9.87 -7.81
CA GLY A 28 0.12 -9.42 -7.27
C GLY A 28 0.15 -9.43 -5.74
N ARG A 29 -1.01 -9.24 -5.09
CA ARG A 29 -1.24 -9.42 -3.64
C ARG A 29 -1.54 -10.86 -3.22
N SER A 30 -1.69 -11.79 -4.16
CA SER A 30 -2.08 -13.19 -3.91
C SER A 30 -0.96 -14.19 -4.24
N ALA A 31 0.20 -13.74 -4.69
CA ALA A 31 1.41 -14.52 -4.49
C ALA A 31 1.69 -14.55 -2.98
N PRO A 32 2.22 -15.66 -2.40
CA PRO A 32 2.91 -15.57 -1.13
C PRO A 32 4.21 -14.79 -1.42
N SER A 33 4.08 -13.49 -1.63
CA SER A 33 5.21 -12.62 -1.52
C SER A 33 5.63 -12.70 -0.06
N ASP A 34 6.91 -12.93 0.18
CA ASP A 34 7.59 -12.51 1.41
C ASP A 34 7.55 -10.96 1.53
N GLU A 35 6.45 -10.31 1.12
CA GLU A 35 6.04 -9.00 1.60
C GLU A 35 5.78 -9.23 3.07
N GLU A 36 6.73 -8.80 3.90
CA GLU A 36 6.74 -8.88 5.36
C GLU A 36 5.33 -8.75 5.95
N GLU A 37 4.64 -9.89 5.99
CA GLU A 37 3.29 -9.99 6.50
C GLU A 37 3.44 -9.54 7.96
N VAL A 38 2.78 -8.44 8.31
CA VAL A 38 3.00 -7.75 9.58
C VAL A 38 2.59 -8.71 10.69
N LYS A 39 3.55 -9.49 11.22
CA LYS A 39 3.34 -10.43 12.31
C LYS A 39 3.81 -9.80 13.61
N GLY A 40 2.97 -9.91 14.64
CA GLY A 40 3.33 -9.54 16.00
C GLY A 40 3.90 -10.73 16.74
N VAL A 41 5.03 -10.57 17.41
CA VAL A 41 5.60 -11.60 18.28
C VAL A 41 5.75 -11.04 19.68
N GLY A 42 5.29 -11.79 20.67
CA GLY A 42 5.38 -11.44 22.08
C GLY A 42 5.95 -12.57 22.90
N GLU A 43 6.84 -12.23 23.81
CA GLU A 43 7.50 -13.20 24.70
C GLU A 43 7.28 -12.83 26.17
N ALA A 44 7.24 -13.85 27.03
CA ALA A 44 7.24 -13.69 28.48
C ALA A 44 8.06 -14.77 29.19
N ALA A 45 8.37 -14.51 30.47
CA ALA A 45 9.13 -15.40 31.34
C ALA A 45 10.48 -15.84 30.72
N ASP A 46 11.25 -14.88 30.22
CA ASP A 46 12.53 -15.10 29.52
C ASP A 46 12.41 -16.02 28.29
N GLY A 47 11.43 -15.78 27.42
CA GLY A 47 11.23 -16.54 26.19
C GLY A 47 10.65 -17.94 26.41
N ARG A 48 10.09 -18.21 27.59
CA ARG A 48 9.42 -19.50 27.88
C ARG A 48 7.96 -19.52 27.44
N VAL A 49 7.38 -18.37 27.16
CA VAL A 49 6.09 -18.22 26.48
C VAL A 49 6.33 -17.37 25.26
N THR A 50 5.92 -17.85 24.09
CA THR A 50 5.99 -17.11 22.84
C THR A 50 4.60 -17.13 22.19
N VAL A 51 4.12 -15.95 21.81
CA VAL A 51 2.82 -15.77 21.17
C VAL A 51 3.03 -15.08 19.83
N THR A 52 2.42 -15.62 18.79
CA THR A 52 2.45 -15.03 17.45
C THR A 52 1.05 -14.58 17.06
N VAL A 53 0.95 -13.35 16.57
CA VAL A 53 -0.26 -12.76 15.99
C VAL A 53 -0.04 -12.65 14.48
N ASN A 54 -0.98 -13.19 13.71
CA ASN A 54 -0.92 -13.14 12.26
C ASN A 54 -1.24 -11.74 11.72
N SER A 55 -1.06 -11.59 10.43
CA SER A 55 -1.32 -10.37 9.66
C SER A 55 -2.77 -9.87 9.73
N SER A 56 -3.71 -10.76 10.08
CA SER A 56 -5.13 -10.43 10.29
C SER A 56 -5.43 -9.92 11.71
N GLY A 57 -4.42 -9.84 12.59
CA GLY A 57 -4.58 -9.43 13.99
C GLY A 57 -5.18 -10.51 14.90
N LEU A 58 -5.19 -11.77 14.46
CA LEU A 58 -5.64 -12.92 15.26
C LEU A 58 -4.44 -13.70 15.78
N LEU A 59 -4.61 -14.39 16.92
CA LEU A 59 -3.58 -15.29 17.42
C LEU A 59 -3.36 -16.45 16.44
N GLU A 60 -2.11 -16.64 16.03
CA GLU A 60 -1.66 -17.72 15.16
C GLU A 60 -1.16 -18.92 15.99
N SER A 61 -0.31 -18.65 16.98
CA SER A 61 0.28 -19.69 17.82
C SER A 61 0.57 -19.20 19.24
N VAL A 62 0.54 -20.14 20.18
CA VAL A 62 1.00 -19.96 21.56
C VAL A 62 1.91 -21.14 21.89
N GLU A 63 3.19 -20.86 22.08
CA GLU A 63 4.19 -21.85 22.42
C GLU A 63 4.58 -21.70 23.89
N LEU A 64 4.54 -22.81 24.62
CA LEU A 64 4.86 -22.88 26.03
C LEU A 64 6.03 -23.82 26.24
N ASN A 65 7.05 -23.35 26.95
CA ASN A 65 8.13 -24.22 27.38
C ASN A 65 7.61 -25.23 28.42
N PRO A 66 7.92 -26.54 28.30
CA PRO A 66 7.47 -27.55 29.26
C PRO A 66 7.86 -27.26 30.72
N ARG A 67 8.92 -26.47 30.95
CA ARG A 67 9.32 -26.04 32.30
C ARG A 67 8.33 -25.08 32.93
N LEU A 68 7.57 -24.32 32.14
CA LEU A 68 6.56 -23.40 32.62
C LEU A 68 5.36 -24.14 33.23
N LEU A 69 5.05 -25.34 32.73
CA LEU A 69 3.95 -26.19 33.22
C LEU A 69 4.17 -26.71 34.65
N ARG A 70 5.36 -26.50 35.23
CA ARG A 70 5.67 -26.85 36.61
C ARG A 70 5.31 -25.74 37.60
N LEU A 71 4.99 -24.55 37.10
CA LEU A 71 4.52 -23.42 37.91
C LEU A 71 3.03 -23.60 38.26
N PRO A 72 2.53 -22.90 39.30
CA PRO A 72 1.11 -22.83 39.57
C PRO A 72 0.36 -22.22 38.37
N ALA A 73 -0.86 -22.70 38.12
CA ALA A 73 -1.66 -22.31 36.96
C ALA A 73 -1.94 -20.79 36.90
N GLU A 74 -1.98 -20.13 38.06
CA GLU A 74 -2.18 -18.68 38.17
C GLU A 74 -1.00 -17.89 37.61
N GLU A 75 0.24 -18.26 37.98
CA GLU A 75 1.47 -17.67 37.42
C GLU A 75 1.62 -17.94 35.93
N ILE A 76 1.22 -19.13 35.46
CA ILE A 76 1.20 -19.46 34.02
C ILE A 76 0.25 -18.51 33.28
N GLY A 77 -0.94 -18.26 33.84
CA GLY A 77 -1.92 -17.35 33.27
C GLY A 77 -1.37 -15.92 33.12
N GLU A 78 -0.69 -15.41 34.15
CA GLU A 78 -0.06 -14.08 34.12
C GLU A 78 1.01 -13.97 33.02
N HIS A 79 1.85 -15.00 32.86
CA HIS A 79 2.86 -15.04 31.82
C HIS A 79 2.24 -15.10 30.41
N ILE A 80 1.16 -15.85 30.23
CA ILE A 80 0.43 -15.90 28.95
C ILE A 80 -0.16 -14.53 28.63
N VAL A 81 -0.86 -13.89 29.57
CA VAL A 81 -1.43 -12.55 29.37
C VAL A 81 -0.34 -11.54 29.00
N THR A 82 0.82 -11.63 29.64
CA THR A 82 1.97 -10.77 29.33
C THR A 82 2.45 -10.98 27.89
N ALA A 83 2.66 -12.23 27.46
CA ALA A 83 3.12 -12.54 26.12
C ALA A 83 2.10 -12.15 25.04
N VAL A 84 0.80 -12.38 25.28
CA VAL A 84 -0.27 -12.00 24.34
C VAL A 84 -0.32 -10.49 24.17
N ASN A 85 -0.28 -9.73 25.26
CA ASN A 85 -0.28 -8.27 25.19
C ASN A 85 0.97 -7.72 24.49
N ALA A 86 2.14 -8.34 24.73
CA ALA A 86 3.37 -8.00 24.01
C ALA A 86 3.22 -8.25 22.50
N ALA A 87 2.65 -9.40 22.11
CA ALA A 87 2.46 -9.74 20.70
C ALA A 87 1.49 -8.78 19.99
N LEU A 88 0.39 -8.40 20.66
CA LEU A 88 -0.57 -7.42 20.15
C LEU A 88 0.04 -6.02 20.05
N GLN A 89 0.88 -5.62 21.01
CA GLN A 89 1.57 -4.34 20.99
C GLN A 89 2.61 -4.28 19.85
N ASP A 90 3.36 -5.36 19.65
CA ASP A 90 4.32 -5.49 18.55
C ASP A 90 3.59 -5.45 17.19
N PHE A 91 2.50 -6.21 17.03
CA PHE A 91 1.64 -6.16 15.83
C PHE A 91 1.16 -4.74 15.54
N ARG A 92 0.60 -4.04 16.53
CA ARG A 92 0.12 -2.65 16.38
C ARG A 92 1.24 -1.70 16.00
N THR A 93 2.42 -1.87 16.58
CA THR A 93 3.58 -1.02 16.29
C THR A 93 4.03 -1.21 14.85
N LYS A 94 4.18 -2.46 14.40
CA LYS A 94 4.55 -2.79 13.03
C LYS A 94 3.47 -2.39 12.02
N ALA A 95 2.19 -2.58 12.35
CA ALA A 95 1.07 -2.15 11.52
C ALA A 95 1.05 -0.62 11.35
N ASN A 96 1.29 0.14 12.43
CA ASN A 96 1.39 1.60 12.36
C ASN A 96 2.62 2.05 11.56
N GLN A 97 3.75 1.34 11.64
CA GLN A 97 4.93 1.61 10.82
C GLN A 97 4.66 1.34 9.33
N ALA A 98 3.95 0.26 9.00
CA ALA A 98 3.56 -0.06 7.63
C ALA A 98 2.58 0.99 7.06
N VAL A 99 1.60 1.45 7.84
CA VAL A 99 0.69 2.53 7.44
C VAL A 99 1.41 3.88 7.35
N GLY A 100 2.35 4.16 8.26
CA GLY A 100 3.21 5.33 8.23
C GLY A 100 4.12 5.35 7.01
N ALA A 101 4.62 4.20 6.56
CA ALA A 101 5.35 4.08 5.29
C ALA A 101 4.41 4.27 4.08
N ALA A 102 3.15 3.83 4.15
CA ALA A 102 2.18 4.07 3.10
C ALA A 102 1.74 5.55 2.98
N SER A 103 1.80 6.33 4.07
CA SER A 103 1.54 7.78 4.03
C SER A 103 2.71 8.60 3.47
N VAL A 104 3.91 8.01 3.34
CA VAL A 104 5.11 8.68 2.83
C VAL A 104 5.03 9.02 1.33
N ASP A 105 4.17 8.36 0.55
CA ASP A 105 4.09 8.66 -0.89
C ASP A 105 2.99 9.67 -1.29
N LEU A 106 2.14 10.13 -0.37
CA LEU A 106 1.12 11.12 -0.72
C LEU A 106 1.73 12.52 -0.92
N ASN A 107 2.76 12.85 -0.14
CA ASN A 107 3.49 14.10 -0.30
C ASN A 107 4.39 14.09 -1.55
N ALA A 108 5.00 12.95 -1.86
CA ALA A 108 5.76 12.77 -3.10
C ALA A 108 4.86 12.83 -4.35
N LEU A 109 3.67 12.23 -4.28
CA LEU A 109 2.65 12.35 -5.32
C LEU A 109 2.13 13.78 -5.49
N ALA A 110 1.88 14.50 -4.39
CA ALA A 110 1.47 15.91 -4.43
C ALA A 110 2.55 16.81 -5.06
N ALA A 111 3.83 16.58 -4.71
CA ALA A 111 4.96 17.27 -5.32
C ALA A 111 5.05 16.99 -6.83
N SER A 112 4.87 15.73 -7.23
CA SER A 112 4.87 15.31 -8.65
C SER A 112 3.72 15.94 -9.45
N MET A 113 2.52 16.06 -8.85
CA MET A 113 1.38 16.75 -9.48
C MET A 113 1.62 18.25 -9.66
N GLN A 114 2.28 18.89 -8.70
CA GLN A 114 2.60 20.31 -8.77
C GLN A 114 3.66 20.58 -9.85
N GLU A 115 4.68 19.73 -9.94
CA GLU A 115 5.68 19.80 -11.00
C GLU A 115 5.06 19.59 -12.39
N LEU A 116 4.13 18.65 -12.54
CA LEU A 116 3.42 18.40 -13.78
C LEU A 116 2.54 19.60 -14.22
N GLN A 117 1.89 20.28 -13.27
CA GLN A 117 1.13 21.50 -13.53
C GLN A 117 2.05 22.65 -14.01
N ASP A 118 3.16 22.87 -13.31
CA ASP A 118 4.14 23.89 -13.65
C ASP A 118 4.76 23.64 -15.05
N GLN A 119 5.04 22.39 -15.37
CA GLN A 119 5.54 21.99 -16.69
C GLN A 119 4.49 22.25 -17.78
N SER A 120 3.22 21.96 -17.51
CA SER A 120 2.12 22.17 -18.45
C SER A 120 1.90 23.65 -18.79
N VAL A 121 1.98 24.53 -17.79
CA VAL A 121 1.86 25.99 -18.00
C VAL A 121 3.02 26.51 -18.87
N ARG A 122 4.24 26.05 -18.60
CA ARG A 122 5.42 26.43 -19.39
C ARG A 122 5.31 25.94 -20.84
N GLN A 123 4.85 24.71 -21.06
CA GLN A 123 4.62 24.18 -22.41
C GLN A 123 3.53 24.95 -23.15
N MET A 124 2.41 25.28 -22.50
CA MET A 124 1.35 26.10 -23.09
C MET A 124 1.85 27.49 -23.50
N ALA A 125 2.67 28.14 -22.66
CA ALA A 125 3.26 29.44 -22.99
C ALA A 125 4.20 29.37 -24.22
N GLN A 126 5.02 28.32 -24.31
CA GLN A 126 5.89 28.10 -25.47
C GLN A 126 5.11 27.82 -26.76
N ILE A 127 4.05 27.01 -26.68
CA ILE A 127 3.16 26.75 -27.81
C ILE A 127 2.51 28.06 -28.28
N GLY A 128 2.01 28.88 -27.36
CA GLY A 128 1.41 30.18 -27.70
C GLY A 128 2.38 31.15 -28.39
N GLN A 129 3.65 31.16 -27.97
CA GLN A 129 4.70 31.95 -28.61
C GLN A 129 4.99 31.47 -30.04
N ALA A 130 5.11 30.15 -30.25
CA ALA A 130 5.34 29.58 -31.57
C ALA A 130 4.19 29.86 -32.55
N PHE A 131 2.93 29.83 -32.07
CA PHE A 131 1.77 30.20 -32.89
C PHE A 131 1.80 31.68 -33.31
N ASN A 132 2.16 32.59 -32.40
CA ASN A 132 2.28 34.02 -32.73
C ASN A 132 3.42 34.30 -33.71
N GLU A 133 4.56 33.60 -33.58
CA GLU A 133 5.67 33.69 -34.54
C GLU A 133 5.26 33.21 -35.94
N LEU A 134 4.49 32.12 -36.03
CA LEU A 134 3.97 31.62 -37.30
C LEU A 134 3.02 32.60 -37.97
N LEU A 135 2.10 33.21 -37.20
CA LEU A 135 1.17 34.23 -37.71
C LEU A 135 1.91 35.47 -38.23
N THR A 136 2.89 35.95 -37.47
CA THR A 136 3.72 37.11 -37.84
C THR A 136 4.52 36.84 -39.12
N LYS A 137 5.03 35.63 -39.30
CA LYS A 137 5.79 35.22 -40.49
C LYS A 137 4.89 35.08 -41.73
N LEU A 138 3.60 34.76 -41.55
CA LEU A 138 2.62 34.66 -42.63
C LEU A 138 2.16 36.04 -43.12
N ASP A 139 1.98 36.99 -42.20
CA ASP A 139 1.62 38.38 -42.53
C ASP A 139 2.79 39.16 -43.16
N GLY A 140 4.03 38.87 -42.77
CA GLY A 140 5.22 39.51 -43.35
C GLY A 140 5.60 39.02 -44.77
N MET A 141 4.87 38.06 -45.33
CA MET A 141 5.13 37.45 -46.64
C MET A 141 4.21 37.99 -47.76
N ARG A 142 3.37 38.99 -47.44
CA ARG A 142 2.49 39.72 -48.36
C ARG A 142 3.05 41.11 -48.68
#